data_AF-A0A957FVW5-F1
#
_entry.id   AF-A0A957FVW5-F1
#
_cell.length_a   1.000
_cell.length_b   1.000
_cell.length_c   1.000
_cell.angle_alpha   90.00
_cell.angle_beta   90.00
_cell.angle_gamma   90.00
#
_symmetry.space_group_name_H-M   'P 1'
#
loop_
_entity.id
_entity.type
_entity.pdbx_description
1 polymer ?
#
loop_
_entity_poly.entity_id
_entity_poly.type
_entity_poly.pdbx_seq_one_letter_code
_entity_poly.pdbx_strand_id
1 'polypeptide(L)'
;AFVLFCLISSAVYIMNDLADIEEDRLHPKKKFRPLPAGDLPIPVARIAMIVFGFGSLGLSFYLDQVWGTNLFIILLTYTLLQIAYTLYLKRIVLLDVSAVAAGFVLRVAAGVAMFDETRFSPWLYLCIALLSLFLVLGKRRHELIILGEDAARHRSILAEYTIGFLDQLIMIVTTSAIVSYSLYTFLAEGLPEDNLMMLTIPFAAYALFRWLYLMYVQGKGGAPEDLALEDRPLQITSLLFVLMVIFVLYIAK
;
A
#
# COMPACT_ATOMS: atom_id res chain seq x y z
N ALA A 1 -3.63 11.75 -12.97
CA ALA A 1 -3.15 11.14 -11.70
C ALA A 1 -2.10 10.03 -11.89
N PHE A 2 -2.38 8.92 -12.59
CA PHE A 2 -1.52 7.73 -12.64
C PHE A 2 -0.04 8.01 -12.95
N VAL A 3 0.25 8.65 -14.10
CA VAL A 3 1.64 8.95 -14.53
C VAL A 3 2.37 9.83 -13.49
N LEU A 4 1.70 10.86 -12.97
CA LEU A 4 2.28 11.76 -11.97
C LEU A 4 2.61 11.03 -10.67
N PHE A 5 1.75 10.11 -10.23
CA PHE A 5 2.01 9.25 -9.08
C PHE A 5 3.18 8.30 -9.31
N CYS A 6 3.29 7.72 -10.51
CA CYS A 6 4.43 6.86 -10.86
C CYS A 6 5.75 7.64 -10.81
N LEU A 7 5.77 8.87 -11.35
CA LEU A 7 6.95 9.74 -11.33
C LEU A 7 7.32 10.18 -9.91
N ILE A 8 6.35 10.65 -9.11
CA ILE A 8 6.60 11.03 -7.71
C ILE A 8 7.01 9.84 -6.86
N SER A 9 6.38 8.67 -7.04
CA SER A 9 6.80 7.46 -6.34
C SER A 9 8.23 7.08 -6.74
N SER A 10 8.58 7.17 -8.03
CA SER A 10 9.95 6.92 -8.50
C SER A 10 10.96 7.88 -7.88
N ALA A 11 10.63 9.17 -7.80
CA ALA A 11 11.48 10.18 -7.16
C ALA A 11 11.73 9.84 -5.68
N VAL A 12 10.67 9.46 -4.95
CA VAL A 12 10.76 9.04 -3.54
C VAL A 12 11.61 7.76 -3.39
N TYR A 13 11.43 6.77 -4.25
CA TYR A 13 12.24 5.55 -4.21
C TYR A 13 13.72 5.84 -4.47
N ILE A 14 14.03 6.66 -5.47
CA ILE A 14 15.41 7.07 -5.76
C ILE A 14 16.00 7.83 -4.56
N MET A 15 15.23 8.75 -3.94
CA MET A 15 15.67 9.47 -2.76
C MET A 15 15.99 8.53 -1.60
N ASN A 16 15.11 7.54 -1.35
CA ASN A 16 15.32 6.55 -0.30
C ASN A 16 16.53 5.66 -0.57
N ASP A 17 16.68 5.14 -1.80
CA ASP A 17 17.82 4.31 -2.19
C ASP A 17 19.16 5.10 -2.18
N LEU A 18 19.13 6.41 -2.45
CA LEU A 18 20.29 7.29 -2.30
C LEU A 18 20.66 7.51 -0.82
N ALA A 19 19.67 7.65 0.06
CA ALA A 19 19.88 7.84 1.50
C ALA A 19 20.40 6.57 2.18
N ASP A 20 19.88 5.41 1.79
CA ASP A 20 20.21 4.10 2.37
C ASP A 20 21.37 3.40 1.61
N ILE A 21 22.10 4.09 0.71
CA ILE A 21 23.09 3.46 -0.20
C ILE A 21 24.22 2.70 0.52
N GLU A 22 24.73 3.25 1.63
CA GLU A 22 25.83 2.64 2.39
C GLU A 22 25.34 1.41 3.16
N GLU A 23 24.15 1.48 3.76
CA GLU A 23 23.52 0.36 4.45
C GLU A 23 23.14 -0.76 3.46
N ASP A 24 22.58 -0.40 2.30
CA ASP A 24 22.14 -1.35 1.28
C ASP A 24 23.32 -2.11 0.65
N ARG A 25 24.53 -1.52 0.58
CA ARG A 25 25.75 -2.21 0.16
C ARG A 25 26.15 -3.36 1.07
N LEU A 26 25.85 -3.26 2.37
CA LEU A 26 26.15 -4.30 3.35
C LEU A 26 25.09 -5.41 3.37
N HIS A 27 23.93 -5.20 2.75
CA HIS A 27 22.79 -6.12 2.81
C HIS A 27 22.92 -7.28 1.79
N PRO A 28 22.64 -8.54 2.18
CA PRO A 28 22.84 -9.73 1.34
C PRO A 28 22.09 -9.71 0.01
N LYS A 29 20.84 -9.24 -0.01
CA LYS A 29 20.03 -9.05 -1.24
C LYS A 29 20.06 -7.62 -1.82
N LYS A 30 19.97 -6.56 -1.01
CA LYS A 30 19.85 -5.19 -1.51
C LYS A 30 21.12 -4.62 -2.13
N LYS A 31 22.29 -5.22 -1.89
CA LYS A 31 23.54 -4.85 -2.56
C LYS A 31 23.49 -4.94 -4.08
N PHE A 32 22.58 -5.74 -4.62
CA PHE A 32 22.35 -5.91 -6.06
C PHE A 32 21.41 -4.86 -6.66
N ARG A 33 20.94 -3.88 -5.88
CA ARG A 33 20.16 -2.76 -6.41
C ARG A 33 21.05 -1.87 -7.29
N PRO A 34 20.52 -1.21 -8.33
CA PRO A 34 21.30 -0.45 -9.31
C PRO A 34 22.21 0.64 -8.71
N LEU A 35 21.79 1.29 -7.61
CA LEU A 35 22.57 2.32 -6.93
C LEU A 35 23.71 1.74 -6.06
N PRO A 36 23.46 0.84 -5.10
CA PRO A 36 24.51 0.12 -4.37
C PRO A 36 25.52 -0.63 -5.25
N ALA A 37 25.06 -1.27 -6.33
CA ALA A 37 25.88 -2.03 -7.27
C ALA A 37 26.74 -1.14 -8.20
N GLY A 38 26.38 0.13 -8.35
CA GLY A 38 27.08 1.08 -9.23
C GLY A 38 26.62 1.09 -10.68
N ASP A 39 25.58 0.31 -11.03
CA ASP A 39 25.01 0.25 -12.38
C ASP A 39 24.33 1.56 -12.79
N LEU A 40 23.81 2.33 -11.81
CA LEU A 40 23.21 3.65 -12.03
C LEU A 40 24.12 4.76 -11.48
N PRO A 41 24.62 5.67 -12.32
CA PRO A 41 25.42 6.80 -11.86
C PRO A 41 24.64 7.72 -10.91
N ILE A 42 25.23 8.03 -9.76
CA ILE A 42 24.64 8.90 -8.72
C ILE A 42 24.16 10.26 -9.29
N PRO A 43 24.90 10.95 -10.18
CA PRO A 43 24.42 12.21 -10.75
C PRO A 43 23.13 12.05 -11.56
N VAL A 44 23.00 10.97 -12.33
CA VAL A 44 21.81 10.67 -13.13
C VAL A 44 20.61 10.41 -12.20
N ALA A 45 20.81 9.63 -11.14
CA ALA A 45 19.77 9.38 -10.14
C ALA A 45 19.31 10.67 -9.45
N ARG A 46 20.23 11.56 -9.08
CA ARG A 46 19.88 12.87 -8.48
C ARG A 46 19.10 13.76 -9.44
N ILE A 47 19.51 13.83 -10.71
CA ILE A 47 18.78 14.60 -11.72
C ILE A 47 17.39 14.02 -11.94
N ALA A 48 17.26 12.70 -12.10
CA ALA A 48 15.97 12.03 -12.26
C ALA A 48 15.06 12.26 -11.06
N MET A 49 15.58 12.17 -9.83
CA MET A 49 14.84 12.47 -8.60
C MET A 49 14.28 13.90 -8.60
N ILE A 50 15.10 14.90 -8.94
CA ILE A 50 14.69 16.31 -9.00
C ILE A 50 13.65 16.52 -10.11
N VAL A 51 13.92 16.02 -11.32
CA VAL A 51 13.03 16.18 -12.47
C VAL A 51 11.69 15.50 -12.23
N PHE A 52 11.68 14.27 -11.73
CA PHE A 52 10.45 13.55 -11.45
C PHE A 52 9.68 14.17 -10.27
N GLY A 53 10.36 14.58 -9.20
CA GLY A 53 9.73 15.22 -8.05
C GLY A 53 9.14 16.59 -8.39
N PHE A 54 9.99 17.55 -8.75
CA PHE A 54 9.56 18.92 -9.03
C PHE A 54 8.74 19.02 -10.33
N GLY A 55 9.08 18.24 -11.36
CA GLY A 55 8.33 18.23 -12.61
C GLY A 55 6.90 17.72 -12.41
N SER A 56 6.71 16.66 -11.62
CA SER A 56 5.37 16.15 -11.35
C SER A 56 4.56 17.08 -10.44
N LEU A 57 5.19 17.70 -9.43
CA LEU A 57 4.52 18.69 -8.58
C LEU A 57 4.13 19.93 -9.39
N GLY A 58 5.03 20.46 -10.22
CA GLY A 58 4.76 21.61 -11.09
C GLY A 58 3.65 21.33 -12.11
N LEU A 59 3.68 20.15 -12.75
CA LEU A 59 2.62 19.75 -13.69
C LEU A 59 1.28 19.54 -12.95
N SER A 60 1.29 18.94 -11.76
CA SER A 60 0.06 18.77 -10.98
C SER A 60 -0.55 20.10 -10.54
N PHE A 61 0.29 21.08 -10.16
CA PHE A 61 -0.15 22.43 -9.84
C PHE A 61 -0.80 23.11 -11.05
N TYR A 62 -0.17 22.99 -12.22
CA TYR A 62 -0.74 23.51 -13.46
C TYR A 62 -2.09 22.87 -13.77
N LEU A 63 -2.20 21.54 -13.70
CA LEU A 63 -3.46 20.82 -13.96
C LEU A 63 -4.56 21.21 -12.98
N ASP A 64 -4.23 21.43 -11.70
CA ASP A 64 -5.21 21.88 -10.71
C ASP A 64 -5.75 23.28 -11.01
N GLN A 65 -4.95 24.19 -11.56
CA GLN A 65 -5.44 25.51 -11.99
C GLN A 65 -6.38 25.41 -13.20
N VAL A 66 -6.18 24.43 -14.07
CA VAL A 66 -7.00 24.25 -15.29
C VAL A 66 -8.29 23.48 -14.99
N TRP A 67 -8.23 22.46 -14.12
CA TRP A 67 -9.32 21.49 -13.93
C TRP A 67 -9.88 21.43 -12.50
N GLY A 68 -9.27 22.10 -11.52
CA GLY A 68 -9.78 22.16 -10.14
C GLY A 68 -9.70 20.84 -9.37
N THR A 69 -8.76 19.96 -9.70
CA THR A 69 -8.76 18.56 -9.25
C THR A 69 -8.18 18.27 -7.87
N ASN A 70 -7.72 19.27 -7.10
CA ASN A 70 -7.03 19.09 -5.80
C ASN A 70 -5.83 18.11 -5.80
N LEU A 71 -5.32 17.74 -6.98
CA LEU A 71 -4.29 16.71 -7.17
C LEU A 71 -2.94 17.16 -6.63
N PHE A 72 -2.61 18.45 -6.76
CA PHE A 72 -1.38 19.04 -6.24
C PHE A 72 -1.28 18.85 -4.73
N ILE A 73 -2.35 19.14 -3.99
CA ILE A 73 -2.36 18.99 -2.54
C ILE A 73 -2.14 17.52 -2.16
N ILE A 74 -2.84 16.59 -2.82
CA ILE A 74 -2.69 15.15 -2.54
C ILE A 74 -1.25 14.67 -2.82
N LEU A 75 -0.67 15.08 -3.95
CA LEU A 75 0.71 14.73 -4.33
C LEU A 75 1.75 15.37 -3.41
N LEU A 76 1.52 16.61 -2.98
CA LEU A 76 2.37 17.29 -2.01
C LEU A 76 2.32 16.59 -0.66
N THR A 77 1.13 16.28 -0.13
CA THR A 77 0.97 15.53 1.11
C THR A 77 1.62 14.15 1.03
N TYR A 78 1.43 13.42 -0.08
CA TYR A 78 2.10 12.14 -0.30
C TYR A 78 3.62 12.27 -0.28
N THR A 79 4.16 13.28 -0.97
CA THR A 79 5.62 13.51 -1.03
C THR A 79 6.18 13.84 0.35
N LEU A 80 5.53 14.75 1.09
CA LEU A 80 5.92 15.12 2.45
C LEU A 80 5.85 13.93 3.40
N LEU A 81 4.80 13.12 3.32
CA LEU A 81 4.65 11.90 4.12
C LEU A 81 5.80 10.91 3.84
N GLN A 82 6.19 10.75 2.58
CA GLN A 82 7.28 9.85 2.21
C GLN A 82 8.66 10.36 2.62
N ILE A 83 8.90 11.67 2.54
CA ILE A 83 10.10 12.31 3.09
C ILE A 83 10.14 12.11 4.61
N ALA A 84 9.05 12.43 5.31
CA ALA A 84 8.95 12.24 6.76
C ALA A 84 9.15 10.77 7.15
N TYR A 85 8.61 9.83 6.39
CA TYR A 85 8.82 8.40 6.57
C TYR A 85 10.29 8.01 6.45
N THR A 86 10.96 8.45 5.38
CA THR A 86 12.36 8.13 5.11
C THR A 86 13.28 8.69 6.21
N LEU A 87 13.04 9.92 6.64
CA LEU A 87 13.89 10.61 7.61
C LEU A 87 13.61 10.15 9.06
N TYR A 88 12.35 9.90 9.43
CA TYR A 88 11.98 9.76 10.84
C TYR A 88 10.89 8.72 11.12
N LEU A 89 9.75 8.73 10.42
CA LEU A 89 8.61 7.88 10.81
C LEU A 89 8.91 6.38 10.71
N LYS A 90 9.85 5.97 9.85
CA LYS A 90 10.31 4.56 9.77
C LYS A 90 10.93 4.03 11.06
N ARG A 91 11.25 4.91 12.02
CA ARG A 91 11.90 4.60 13.31
C ARG A 91 10.96 4.70 14.51
N ILE A 92 9.67 5.00 14.32
CA ILE A 92 8.68 5.14 15.41
C ILE A 92 7.63 4.03 15.32
N VAL A 93 7.34 3.42 16.46
CA VAL A 93 6.38 2.32 16.60
C VAL A 93 5.00 2.77 16.11
N LEU A 94 4.35 1.92 15.32
CA LEU A 94 3.06 2.13 14.65
C LEU A 94 3.03 3.22 13.58
N LEU A 95 3.87 4.27 13.67
CA LEU A 95 3.97 5.27 12.61
C LEU A 95 4.67 4.73 11.36
N ASP A 96 5.58 3.76 11.52
CA ASP A 96 6.22 3.09 10.38
C ASP A 96 5.20 2.35 9.49
N VAL A 97 4.21 1.68 10.09
CA VAL A 97 3.15 0.97 9.36
C VAL A 97 2.02 1.91 8.91
N SER A 98 1.66 2.89 9.75
CA SER A 98 0.59 3.84 9.46
C SER A 98 0.95 4.79 8.32
N ALA A 99 2.21 5.25 8.25
CA ALA A 99 2.66 6.10 7.15
C ALA A 99 2.61 5.37 5.80
N VAL A 100 2.99 4.09 5.76
CA VAL A 100 2.90 3.28 4.54
C VAL A 100 1.44 3.07 4.13
N ALA A 101 0.54 2.76 5.08
CA ALA A 101 -0.89 2.61 4.82
C ALA A 101 -1.53 3.93 4.32
N ALA A 102 -1.21 5.06 4.95
CA ALA A 102 -1.67 6.38 4.50
C ALA A 102 -1.21 6.71 3.07
N GLY A 103 0.00 6.28 2.70
CA GLY A 103 0.49 6.39 1.32
C GLY A 103 -0.39 5.65 0.30
N PHE A 104 -0.99 4.50 0.64
CA PHE A 104 -1.95 3.81 -0.23
C PHE A 104 -3.29 4.54 -0.30
N VAL A 105 -3.77 5.06 0.82
CA VAL A 105 -4.99 5.88 0.87
C VAL A 105 -4.86 7.12 -0.01
N LEU A 106 -3.72 7.82 0.04
CA LEU A 106 -3.46 9.00 -0.80
C LEU A 106 -3.42 8.66 -2.29
N ARG A 107 -2.93 7.47 -2.68
CA ARG A 107 -2.97 7.01 -4.08
C ARG A 107 -4.40 6.83 -4.56
N VAL A 108 -5.28 6.28 -3.72
CA VAL A 108 -6.70 6.14 -4.04
C VAL A 108 -7.38 7.51 -4.09
N ALA A 109 -7.11 8.39 -3.13
CA ALA A 109 -7.63 9.75 -3.12
C ALA A 109 -7.28 10.50 -4.40
N ALA A 110 -6.07 10.35 -4.90
CA ALA A 110 -5.66 10.98 -6.15
C ALA A 110 -6.35 10.41 -7.39
N GLY A 111 -6.72 9.13 -7.37
CA GLY A 111 -7.54 8.52 -8.42
C GLY A 111 -8.96 9.08 -8.39
N VAL A 112 -9.55 9.15 -7.19
CA VAL A 112 -10.89 9.70 -6.95
C VAL A 112 -10.97 11.17 -7.37
N ALA A 113 -9.95 11.97 -7.06
CA ALA A 113 -9.92 13.40 -7.34
C ALA A 113 -9.91 13.77 -8.84
N MET A 114 -9.74 12.79 -9.75
CA MET A 114 -9.89 13.00 -11.20
C MET A 114 -11.34 12.91 -11.68
N PHE A 115 -12.26 12.53 -10.81
CA PHE A 115 -13.68 12.36 -11.10
C PHE A 115 -14.50 13.19 -10.10
N ASP A 116 -15.77 13.43 -10.40
CA ASP A 116 -16.66 14.18 -9.50
C ASP A 116 -16.75 13.49 -8.12
N GLU A 117 -16.48 14.26 -7.06
CA GLU A 117 -16.36 13.81 -5.67
C GLU A 117 -17.58 13.02 -5.17
N THR A 118 -18.76 13.28 -5.75
CA THR A 118 -20.05 12.69 -5.36
C THR A 118 -20.20 11.21 -5.71
N ARG A 119 -19.24 10.61 -6.43
CA ARG A 119 -19.36 9.22 -6.90
C ARG A 119 -18.66 8.18 -6.03
N PHE A 120 -17.81 8.59 -5.09
CA PHE A 120 -16.97 7.67 -4.35
C PHE A 120 -17.33 7.58 -2.88
N SER A 121 -17.64 6.36 -2.45
CA SER A 121 -18.04 6.08 -1.09
C SER A 121 -16.86 6.21 -0.10
N PRO A 122 -17.04 6.89 1.06
CA PRO A 122 -16.01 6.97 2.10
C PRO A 122 -15.50 5.60 2.58
N TRP A 123 -16.34 4.57 2.48
CA TRP A 123 -16.00 3.18 2.77
C TRP A 123 -14.78 2.68 1.97
N LEU A 124 -14.54 3.20 0.76
CA LEU A 124 -13.38 2.85 -0.06
C LEU A 124 -12.07 3.22 0.66
N TYR A 125 -11.98 4.42 1.23
CA TYR A 125 -10.79 4.86 1.96
C TYR A 125 -10.54 4.00 3.18
N LEU A 126 -11.59 3.66 3.92
CA LEU A 126 -11.51 2.80 5.10
C LEU A 126 -11.03 1.39 4.74
N CYS A 127 -11.64 0.76 3.73
CA CYS A 127 -11.27 -0.58 3.28
C CYS A 127 -9.82 -0.63 2.81
N ILE A 128 -9.37 0.36 2.05
CA ILE A 128 -7.98 0.46 1.56
C ILE A 128 -7.02 0.69 2.72
N ALA A 129 -7.35 1.54 3.69
CA ALA A 129 -6.51 1.77 4.86
C ALA A 129 -6.32 0.48 5.66
N LEU A 130 -7.39 -0.25 5.94
CA LEU A 130 -7.36 -1.51 6.69
C LEU A 130 -6.61 -2.59 5.92
N LEU A 131 -6.88 -2.77 4.63
CA LEU A 131 -6.16 -3.74 3.81
C LEU A 131 -4.67 -3.40 3.72
N SER A 132 -4.31 -2.13 3.61
CA SER A 132 -2.91 -1.70 3.57
C SER A 132 -2.21 -1.96 4.90
N LEU A 133 -2.85 -1.66 6.04
CA LEU A 133 -2.33 -1.98 7.37
C LEU A 133 -2.13 -3.49 7.52
N PHE A 134 -3.08 -4.31 7.08
CA PHE A 134 -2.98 -5.77 7.10
C PHE A 134 -1.72 -6.26 6.37
N LEU A 135 -1.48 -5.78 5.14
CA LEU A 135 -0.32 -6.17 4.34
C LEU A 135 1.00 -5.72 4.99
N VAL A 136 1.05 -4.49 5.50
CA VAL A 136 2.28 -3.93 6.08
C VAL A 136 2.61 -4.59 7.43
N LEU A 137 1.62 -4.86 8.28
CA LEU A 137 1.82 -5.61 9.53
C LEU A 137 2.29 -7.04 9.25
N GLY A 138 1.66 -7.72 8.27
CA GLY A 138 2.09 -9.05 7.83
C GLY A 138 3.54 -9.06 7.35
N LYS A 139 3.96 -8.02 6.62
CA LYS A 139 5.36 -7.84 6.21
C LYS A 139 6.30 -7.69 7.41
N ARG A 140 5.97 -6.85 8.41
CA ARG A 140 6.79 -6.68 9.63
C ARG A 140 6.91 -7.97 10.41
N ARG A 141 5.81 -8.72 10.53
CA ARG A 141 5.80 -10.04 11.18
C ARG A 141 6.74 -11.00 10.46
N HIS A 142 6.68 -11.05 9.13
CA HIS A 142 7.53 -11.93 8.34
C HIS A 142 9.01 -11.52 8.42
N GLU A 143 9.33 -10.22 8.39
CA GLU A 143 10.69 -9.71 8.61
C GLU A 143 11.24 -10.14 9.97
N LEU A 144 10.45 -10.08 11.05
CA LEU A 144 10.86 -10.57 12.37
C LEU A 144 11.15 -12.08 12.38
N ILE A 145 10.29 -12.88 11.74
CA ILE A 145 10.45 -14.34 11.72
C ILE A 145 11.71 -14.76 10.94
N ILE A 146 11.97 -14.13 9.78
CA ILE A 146 13.12 -14.48 8.94
C ILE A 146 14.43 -13.98 9.54
N LEU A 147 14.45 -12.75 10.05
CA LEU A 147 15.70 -12.13 10.47
C LEU A 147 16.08 -12.48 11.91
N GLY A 148 15.13 -12.95 12.74
CA GLY A 148 15.40 -13.39 14.10
C GLY A 148 16.18 -12.35 14.90
N GLU A 149 17.34 -12.74 15.44
CA GLU A 149 18.21 -11.87 16.23
C GLU A 149 18.84 -10.71 15.42
N ASP A 150 18.99 -10.86 14.10
CA ASP A 150 19.53 -9.82 13.23
C ASP A 150 18.46 -8.82 12.73
N ALA A 151 17.19 -9.01 13.08
CA ALA A 151 16.09 -8.13 12.66
C ALA A 151 16.34 -6.66 13.02
N ALA A 152 16.81 -6.40 14.24
CA ALA A 152 17.11 -5.05 14.74
C ALA A 152 18.27 -4.38 13.99
N ARG A 153 19.24 -5.18 13.47
CA ARG A 153 20.37 -4.66 12.69
C ARG A 153 19.97 -4.24 11.29
N HIS A 154 18.98 -4.91 10.70
CA HIS A 154 18.44 -4.57 9.39
C HIS A 154 17.42 -3.44 9.44
N ARG A 155 16.66 -3.35 10.53
CA ARG A 155 15.65 -2.32 10.73
C ARG A 155 15.44 -2.12 12.23
N SER A 156 15.94 -1.01 12.76
CA SER A 156 15.91 -0.71 14.21
C SER A 156 14.53 -0.82 14.83
N ILE A 157 13.48 -0.43 14.09
CA ILE A 157 12.10 -0.48 14.61
C ILE A 157 11.59 -1.90 14.89
N LEU A 158 12.19 -2.93 14.28
CA LEU A 158 11.82 -4.31 14.55
C LEU A 158 12.16 -4.74 15.99
N ALA A 159 13.12 -4.10 16.66
CA ALA A 159 13.46 -4.38 18.05
C ALA A 159 12.28 -4.09 19.02
N GLU A 160 11.40 -3.17 18.65
CA GLU A 160 10.26 -2.74 19.46
C GLU A 160 9.02 -3.61 19.26
N TYR A 161 9.03 -4.50 18.27
CA TYR A 161 7.89 -5.35 17.93
C TYR A 161 8.08 -6.79 18.43
N THR A 162 7.00 -7.39 18.91
CA THR A 162 6.94 -8.83 19.19
C THR A 162 5.97 -9.50 18.23
N ILE A 163 6.19 -10.79 17.92
CA ILE A 163 5.29 -11.57 17.06
C ILE A 163 3.85 -11.55 17.62
N GLY A 164 3.70 -11.75 18.94
CA GLY A 164 2.38 -11.75 19.59
C GLY A 164 1.64 -10.42 19.46
N PHE A 165 2.35 -9.29 19.60
CA PHE A 165 1.74 -7.97 19.41
C PHE A 165 1.31 -7.73 17.96
N LEU A 166 2.17 -8.07 16.99
CA LEU A 166 1.81 -7.97 15.57
C LEU A 166 0.63 -8.87 15.23
N ASP A 167 0.55 -10.07 15.79
CA ASP A 167 -0.57 -11.00 15.58
C ASP A 167 -1.90 -10.43 16.08
N GLN A 168 -1.89 -9.75 17.24
CA GLN A 168 -3.07 -9.05 17.74
C GLN A 168 -3.49 -7.92 16.82
N LEU A 169 -2.56 -7.09 16.35
CA LEU A 169 -2.86 -5.99 15.41
C LEU A 169 -3.41 -6.51 14.08
N ILE A 170 -2.79 -7.56 13.53
CA ILE A 170 -3.26 -8.22 12.30
C ILE A 170 -4.70 -8.70 12.51
N MET A 171 -5.00 -9.37 13.61
CA MET A 171 -6.35 -9.87 13.90
C MET A 171 -7.39 -8.73 14.00
N ILE A 172 -7.05 -7.64 14.67
CA ILE A 172 -7.91 -6.45 14.79
C ILE A 172 -8.18 -5.85 13.42
N VAL A 173 -7.14 -5.68 12.59
CA VAL A 173 -7.26 -5.07 11.26
C VAL A 173 -8.01 -5.99 10.29
N THR A 174 -7.75 -7.30 10.29
CA THR A 174 -8.48 -8.26 9.44
C THR A 174 -9.96 -8.29 9.80
N THR A 175 -10.28 -8.34 11.08
CA THR A 175 -11.69 -8.33 11.54
C THR A 175 -12.37 -7.03 11.15
N SER A 176 -11.71 -5.90 11.41
CA SER A 176 -12.20 -4.58 11.00
C SER A 176 -12.40 -4.48 9.49
N ALA A 177 -11.53 -5.09 8.67
CA ALA A 177 -11.63 -5.08 7.21
C ALA A 177 -12.86 -5.86 6.72
N ILE A 178 -13.09 -7.07 7.26
CA ILE A 178 -14.27 -7.88 6.92
C ILE A 178 -15.55 -7.17 7.33
N VAL A 179 -15.60 -6.62 8.56
CA VAL A 179 -16.77 -5.88 9.05
C VAL A 179 -17.02 -4.63 8.21
N SER A 180 -16.00 -3.82 7.97
CA SER A 180 -16.13 -2.59 7.17
C SER A 180 -16.56 -2.88 5.73
N TYR A 181 -16.01 -3.93 5.11
CA TYR A 181 -16.44 -4.34 3.78
C TYR A 181 -17.87 -4.87 3.77
N SER A 182 -18.25 -5.65 4.79
CA SER A 182 -19.63 -6.11 4.93
C SER A 182 -20.57 -4.93 5.04
N LEU A 183 -20.29 -3.97 5.95
CA LEU A 183 -21.08 -2.74 6.09
C LEU A 183 -21.15 -1.92 4.79
N TYR A 184 -20.04 -1.84 4.05
CA TYR A 184 -20.03 -1.23 2.72
C TYR A 184 -21.07 -1.86 1.79
N THR A 185 -21.18 -3.19 1.76
CA THR A 185 -22.17 -3.87 0.88
C THR A 185 -23.64 -3.57 1.21
N PHE A 186 -23.92 -3.02 2.39
CA PHE A 186 -25.28 -2.62 2.81
C PHE A 186 -25.51 -1.10 2.78
N LEU A 187 -24.51 -0.32 3.21
CA LEU A 187 -24.67 1.09 3.56
C LEU A 187 -24.10 2.04 2.53
N ALA A 188 -23.39 1.55 1.51
CA ALA A 188 -22.78 2.43 0.53
C ALA A 188 -23.81 2.94 -0.48
N GLU A 189 -23.76 4.24 -0.73
CA GLU A 189 -24.52 4.89 -1.79
C GLU A 189 -24.04 4.41 -3.17
N GLY A 190 -24.97 4.25 -4.11
CA GLY A 190 -24.68 3.80 -5.48
C GLY A 190 -24.67 2.29 -5.70
N LEU A 191 -24.99 1.48 -4.69
CA LEU A 191 -25.21 0.04 -4.81
C LEU A 191 -26.65 -0.31 -5.27
N PRO A 192 -26.87 -1.48 -5.88
CA PRO A 192 -28.22 -2.00 -6.16
C PRO A 192 -29.05 -2.17 -4.87
N GLU A 193 -30.36 -1.89 -4.94
CA GLU A 193 -31.28 -1.96 -3.78
C GLU A 193 -31.55 -3.38 -3.28
N ASP A 194 -31.23 -4.39 -4.08
CA ASP A 194 -31.48 -5.81 -3.81
C ASP A 194 -30.43 -6.46 -2.90
N ASN A 195 -29.44 -5.69 -2.42
CA ASN A 195 -28.33 -6.16 -1.59
C ASN A 195 -27.51 -7.30 -2.23
N LEU A 196 -27.56 -7.50 -3.56
CA LEU A 196 -26.80 -8.56 -4.22
C LEU A 196 -25.28 -8.42 -4.04
N MET A 197 -24.81 -7.22 -3.70
CA MET A 197 -23.41 -6.97 -3.37
C MET A 197 -22.93 -7.82 -2.19
N MET A 198 -23.81 -8.25 -1.29
CA MET A 198 -23.45 -9.14 -0.17
C MET A 198 -22.86 -10.48 -0.62
N LEU A 199 -23.17 -10.93 -1.83
CA LEU A 199 -22.65 -12.18 -2.38
C LEU A 199 -21.13 -12.12 -2.60
N THR A 200 -20.52 -10.93 -2.57
CA THR A 200 -19.06 -10.78 -2.66
C THR A 200 -18.35 -11.00 -1.32
N ILE A 201 -19.06 -10.93 -0.18
CA ILE A 201 -18.49 -11.06 1.17
C ILE A 201 -17.73 -12.39 1.36
N PRO A 202 -18.27 -13.57 0.97
CA PRO A 202 -17.55 -14.83 1.14
C PRO A 202 -16.21 -14.86 0.39
N PHE A 203 -16.12 -14.21 -0.77
CA PHE A 203 -14.87 -14.13 -1.54
C PHE A 203 -13.85 -13.22 -0.86
N ALA A 204 -14.28 -12.05 -0.36
CA ALA A 204 -13.40 -11.15 0.39
C ALA A 204 -12.88 -11.82 1.68
N ALA A 205 -13.77 -12.49 2.42
CA ALA A 205 -13.40 -13.22 3.63
C ALA A 205 -12.44 -14.38 3.31
N TYR A 206 -12.71 -15.17 2.27
CA TYR A 206 -11.82 -16.26 1.85
C TYR A 206 -10.44 -15.73 1.47
N ALA A 207 -10.35 -14.63 0.72
CA ALA A 207 -9.06 -14.05 0.34
C ALA A 207 -8.22 -13.66 1.57
N LEU A 208 -8.84 -13.01 2.56
CA LEU A 208 -8.18 -12.67 3.83
C LEU A 208 -7.80 -13.92 4.64
N PHE A 209 -8.68 -14.91 4.76
CA PHE A 209 -8.38 -16.16 5.47
C PHE A 209 -7.28 -16.96 4.79
N ARG A 210 -7.28 -17.01 3.45
CA ARG A 210 -6.22 -17.65 2.66
C ARG A 210 -4.89 -16.95 2.91
N TRP A 211 -4.88 -15.62 2.93
CA TRP A 211 -3.69 -14.85 3.26
C TRP A 211 -3.18 -15.13 4.67
N LEU A 212 -4.08 -15.13 5.67
CA LEU A 212 -3.75 -15.49 7.05
C LEU A 212 -3.15 -16.90 7.13
N TYR A 213 -3.72 -17.87 6.41
CA TYR A 213 -3.18 -19.23 6.35
C TYR A 213 -1.75 -19.25 5.76
N LEU A 214 -1.50 -18.56 4.65
CA LEU A 214 -0.17 -18.49 4.04
C LEU A 214 0.85 -17.85 4.98
N MET A 215 0.44 -16.85 5.76
CA MET A 215 1.29 -16.14 6.69
C MET A 215 1.57 -16.93 7.98
N TYR A 216 0.55 -17.53 8.58
CA TYR A 216 0.66 -18.23 9.87
C TYR A 216 1.15 -19.66 9.73
N VAL A 217 0.70 -20.38 8.70
CA VAL A 217 0.98 -21.81 8.55
C VAL A 217 2.14 -22.07 7.59
N GLN A 218 2.20 -21.35 6.46
CA GLN A 218 3.27 -21.55 5.48
C GLN A 218 4.48 -20.62 5.70
N GLY A 219 4.40 -19.68 6.65
CA GLY A 219 5.48 -18.73 6.94
C GLY A 219 5.80 -17.79 5.78
N LYS A 220 4.91 -17.64 4.80
CA LYS A 220 5.08 -16.73 3.65
C LYS A 220 4.63 -15.30 4.01
N GLY A 221 4.79 -14.34 3.10
CA GLY A 221 4.25 -12.97 3.26
C GLY A 221 5.27 -11.83 3.34
N GLY A 222 6.56 -12.09 3.10
CA GLY A 222 7.60 -11.03 3.06
C GLY A 222 7.50 -10.09 1.87
N ALA A 223 6.98 -10.60 0.76
CA ALA A 223 6.64 -9.86 -0.44
C ALA A 223 5.15 -10.12 -0.75
N PRO A 224 4.25 -9.21 -0.32
CA PRO A 224 2.82 -9.30 -0.61
C PRO A 224 2.52 -9.48 -2.10
N GLU A 225 3.26 -8.75 -2.94
CA GLU A 225 3.19 -8.81 -4.39
C GLU A 225 3.47 -10.21 -4.95
N ASP A 226 4.55 -10.87 -4.50
CA ASP A 226 4.91 -12.21 -4.95
C ASP A 226 3.87 -13.23 -4.49
N LEU A 227 3.39 -13.11 -3.23
CA LEU A 227 2.37 -14.00 -2.69
C LEU A 227 1.07 -13.94 -3.51
N ALA A 228 0.66 -12.73 -3.90
CA ALA A 228 -0.53 -12.53 -4.73
C ALA A 228 -0.36 -13.08 -6.15
N LEU A 229 0.86 -13.09 -6.68
CA LEU A 229 1.18 -13.60 -8.02
C LEU A 229 1.46 -15.11 -8.06
N GLU A 230 1.78 -15.74 -6.92
CA GLU A 230 2.08 -17.17 -6.85
C GLU A 230 0.88 -18.02 -6.38
N ASP A 231 0.05 -17.51 -5.45
CA ASP A 231 -1.03 -18.31 -4.86
C ASP A 231 -2.27 -18.36 -5.79
N ARG A 232 -2.42 -19.48 -6.50
CA ARG A 232 -3.56 -19.72 -7.39
C ARG A 232 -4.93 -19.59 -6.70
N PRO A 233 -5.16 -20.14 -5.48
CA PRO A 233 -6.43 -19.92 -4.79
C PRO A 233 -6.75 -18.45 -4.59
N LEU A 234 -5.79 -17.64 -4.14
CA LEU A 234 -5.98 -16.21 -3.96
C LEU A 234 -6.33 -15.49 -5.28
N GLN A 235 -5.68 -15.85 -6.39
CA GLN A 235 -5.97 -15.31 -7.72
C GLN A 235 -7.37 -15.67 -8.20
N ILE A 236 -7.75 -16.94 -8.07
CA ILE A 236 -9.07 -17.43 -8.48
C ILE A 236 -10.14 -16.70 -7.67
N THR A 237 -9.99 -16.60 -6.34
CA THR A 237 -10.94 -15.88 -5.50
C THR A 237 -11.01 -14.40 -5.85
N SER A 238 -9.87 -13.73 -6.11
CA SER A 238 -9.85 -12.33 -6.49
C SER A 238 -10.54 -12.10 -7.84
N LEU A 239 -10.34 -13.00 -8.80
CA LEU A 239 -11.02 -12.96 -10.09
C LEU A 239 -12.53 -13.16 -9.91
N LEU A 240 -12.96 -14.17 -9.16
CA LEU A 240 -14.38 -14.40 -8.89
C LEU A 240 -15.04 -13.23 -8.17
N PHE A 241 -14.33 -12.61 -7.23
CA PHE A 241 -14.76 -11.39 -6.56
C PHE A 241 -15.00 -10.25 -7.55
N VAL A 242 -14.02 -9.95 -8.41
CA VAL A 242 -14.14 -8.88 -9.43
C VAL A 242 -15.26 -9.18 -10.41
N LEU A 243 -15.37 -10.42 -10.90
CA LEU A 243 -16.45 -10.83 -11.79
C LEU A 243 -17.81 -10.66 -11.12
N MET A 244 -17.93 -10.99 -9.83
CA MET A 244 -19.17 -10.83 -9.09
C MET A 244 -19.53 -9.35 -8.88
N VAL A 245 -18.55 -8.50 -8.55
CA VAL A 245 -18.76 -7.05 -8.46
C VAL A 245 -19.24 -6.47 -9.80
N ILE A 246 -18.60 -6.85 -10.90
CA ILE A 246 -19.01 -6.40 -12.25
C ILE A 246 -20.42 -6.89 -12.58
N PHE A 247 -20.72 -8.16 -12.31
CA PHE A 247 -22.04 -8.73 -12.54
C PHE A 247 -23.11 -7.96 -11.76
N VAL A 248 -22.91 -7.75 -10.45
CA VAL A 248 -23.86 -7.04 -9.59
C VAL A 248 -24.06 -5.59 -10.04
N LEU A 249 -22.98 -4.86 -10.37
CA LEU A 249 -23.07 -3.42 -10.66
C LEU A 249 -23.59 -3.10 -12.08
N TYR A 250 -23.34 -3.98 -13.06
CA TYR A 250 -23.58 -3.69 -14.47
C TYR A 250 -24.57 -4.63 -15.16
N ILE A 251 -24.76 -5.86 -14.68
CA ILE A 251 -25.57 -6.89 -15.36
C ILE A 251 -26.85 -7.21 -14.59
N ALA A 252 -26.78 -7.29 -13.27
CA ALA A 252 -27.93 -7.60 -12.41
C ALA A 252 -28.90 -6.41 -12.21
N LYS A 253 -28.53 -5.23 -12.74
CA LYS A 253 -29.36 -4.01 -12.74
C LYS A 253 -30.57 -4.10 -13.65
#